data_AF-A0A9D5QSS7-F1
#
_entry.id   AF-A0A9D5QSS7-F1
#
_cell.length_a   1.000
_cell.length_b   1.000
_cell.length_c   1.000
_cell.angle_alpha   90.00
_cell.angle_beta   90.00
_cell.angle_gamma   90.00
#
_symmetry.space_group_name_H-M   'P 1'
#
loop_
_entity.id
_entity.type
_entity.pdbx_description
1 polymer ?
#
loop_
_entity_poly.entity_id
_entity_poly.type
_entity_poly.pdbx_seq_one_letter_code
_entity_poly.pdbx_strand_id
1 'polypeptide(L)'
;MAKLERNIRIIISNSEHVYEHDRRPLIPFMQGSLIGFLDKNKEIIVPAKFEIVLDDFGWSTPLIRVGRYVPVSYQEARGKVSTYIHKRFGLMDKNGDMVLPMDFEGISIPYLSNYETYTIRSAQKGYAVYGFEGECIVPFGKYDYIDGFDNGYARIKIGSNGALHKDGDKWGIIDENGTEILKPEYSRIDKFYLKDVRFCQVEKDGKIEEFHLMEGKLKYDGAYEYELRQLQKEEEDYRSLQIYRESQESCDDCCMRESWDAMTDGMYGDMPDGFDGDYDFLGR
;
A
#
# COMPACT_ATOMS: atom_id res chain seq x y z
N MET A 1 -0.76 -25.73 8.02
CA MET A 1 -0.31 -24.95 9.19
C MET A 1 -0.51 -23.48 8.87
N ALA A 2 -1.09 -22.69 9.78
CA ALA A 2 -1.23 -21.24 9.61
C ALA A 2 0.14 -20.55 9.84
N LYS A 3 0.43 -19.49 9.08
CA LYS A 3 1.63 -18.65 9.24
C LYS A 3 1.26 -17.36 9.98
N LEU A 4 2.23 -16.76 10.67
CA LEU A 4 2.04 -15.47 11.34
C LEU A 4 1.85 -14.36 10.29
N GLU A 5 0.83 -13.53 10.46
CA GLU A 5 0.65 -12.31 9.66
C GLU A 5 1.64 -11.22 10.07
N ARG A 6 2.01 -10.33 9.14
CA ARG A 6 3.00 -9.26 9.36
C ARG A 6 2.60 -8.25 10.45
N ASN A 7 1.31 -8.12 10.74
CA ASN A 7 0.73 -7.19 11.70
C ASN A 7 0.68 -7.75 13.14
N ILE A 8 1.03 -9.02 13.36
CA ILE A 8 1.00 -9.65 14.68
C ILE A 8 2.30 -9.32 15.42
N ARG A 9 2.18 -8.73 16.61
CA ARG A 9 3.31 -8.41 17.48
C ARG A 9 3.67 -9.58 18.39
N ILE A 10 4.97 -9.78 18.59
CA ILE A 10 5.52 -10.74 19.55
C ILE A 10 5.88 -10.00 20.83
N ILE A 11 5.36 -10.47 21.96
CA ILE A 11 5.69 -9.93 23.29
C ILE A 11 6.84 -10.77 23.85
N ILE A 12 7.91 -10.10 24.29
CA ILE A 12 9.06 -10.74 24.94
C ILE A 12 9.28 -10.15 26.34
N SER A 13 9.91 -10.93 27.22
CA SER A 13 10.21 -10.45 28.57
C SER A 13 11.29 -9.36 28.54
N ASN A 14 11.26 -8.45 29.52
CA ASN A 14 12.26 -7.38 29.64
C ASN A 14 13.70 -7.93 29.74
N SER A 15 13.89 -9.08 30.39
CA SER A 15 15.20 -9.75 30.51
C SER A 15 15.74 -10.30 29.19
N GLU A 16 14.86 -10.57 28.22
CA GLU A 16 15.23 -11.14 26.91
C GLU A 16 15.33 -10.08 25.81
N HIS A 17 14.89 -8.84 26.08
CA HIS A 17 14.93 -7.77 25.09
C HIS A 17 16.34 -7.17 24.96
N VAL A 18 16.87 -7.14 23.74
CA VAL A 18 18.19 -6.56 23.42
C VAL A 18 18.04 -5.11 22.97
N TYR A 19 17.98 -4.20 23.95
CA TYR A 19 17.77 -2.76 23.76
C TYR A 19 18.75 -2.10 22.78
N GLU A 20 20.00 -2.55 22.74
CA GLU A 20 21.06 -1.98 21.89
C GLU A 20 20.82 -2.17 20.39
N HIS A 21 19.96 -3.13 20.02
CA HIS A 21 19.62 -3.42 18.62
C HIS A 21 18.22 -2.93 18.23
N ASP A 22 17.45 -2.41 19.19
CA ASP A 22 16.15 -1.83 18.90
C ASP A 22 16.33 -0.47 18.24
N ARG A 23 15.79 -0.35 17.02
CA ARG A 23 15.89 0.89 16.22
C ARG A 23 14.73 1.85 16.51
N ARG A 24 13.76 1.45 17.32
CA ARG A 24 12.61 2.28 17.66
C ARG A 24 13.05 3.40 18.61
N PRO A 25 12.70 4.66 18.34
CA PRO A 25 12.93 5.76 19.29
C PRO A 25 12.18 5.54 20.61
N LEU A 26 10.98 4.95 20.54
CA LEU A 26 10.17 4.57 21.68
C LEU A 26 9.79 3.09 21.58
N ILE A 27 10.09 2.36 22.64
CA ILE A 27 9.85 0.92 22.74
C ILE A 27 8.58 0.72 23.58
N PRO A 28 7.56 0.02 23.07
CA PRO A 28 6.34 -0.23 23.82
C PRO A 28 6.60 -1.22 24.95
N PHE A 29 6.05 -0.93 26.13
CA PHE A 29 6.00 -1.88 27.26
C PHE A 29 4.57 -2.00 27.76
N MET A 30 4.27 -3.12 28.44
CA MET A 30 2.96 -3.34 29.04
C MET A 30 3.04 -3.34 30.56
N GLN A 31 2.08 -2.68 31.19
CA GLN A 31 1.80 -2.78 32.62
C GLN A 31 0.34 -3.16 32.81
N GLY A 32 0.09 -4.43 33.18
CA GLY A 32 -1.25 -5.00 33.10
C GLY A 32 -1.74 -5.04 31.66
N SER A 33 -2.92 -4.46 31.39
CA SER A 33 -3.50 -4.34 30.05
C SER A 33 -3.14 -3.03 29.34
N LEU A 34 -2.41 -2.12 30.00
CA LEU A 34 -2.07 -0.81 29.46
C LEU A 34 -0.67 -0.84 28.84
N ILE A 35 -0.53 -0.07 27.77
CA ILE A 35 0.71 0.10 27.01
C ILE A 35 1.27 1.49 27.31
N GLY A 36 2.56 1.52 27.63
CA GLY A 36 3.37 2.73 27.75
C GLY A 36 4.58 2.64 26.83
N PHE A 37 5.42 3.67 26.88
CA PHE A 37 6.61 3.75 26.04
C PHE A 37 7.82 4.18 26.86
N LEU A 38 8.95 3.54 26.57
CA LEU A 38 10.25 3.86 27.15
C LEU A 38 11.26 4.16 26.05
N ASP A 39 12.33 4.86 26.40
CA ASP A 39 13.46 5.09 25.51
C ASP A 39 14.46 3.91 25.54
N LYS A 40 15.51 4.00 24.73
CA LYS A 40 16.60 3.00 24.70
C LYS A 40 17.38 2.87 26.02
N ASN A 41 17.32 3.88 26.89
CA ASN A 41 17.96 3.87 28.21
C ASN A 41 17.03 3.28 29.29
N LYS A 42 15.83 2.80 28.90
CA LYS A 42 14.79 2.24 29.79
C LYS A 42 14.11 3.31 30.66
N GLU A 43 14.20 4.58 30.29
CA GLU A 43 13.44 5.65 30.91
C GLU A 43 12.01 5.65 30.39
N ILE A 44 11.03 5.72 31.29
CA ILE A 44 9.62 5.79 30.91
C ILE A 44 9.33 7.19 30.39
N ILE A 45 9.17 7.32 29.07
CA ILE A 45 8.79 8.56 28.41
C ILE A 45 7.27 8.75 28.49
N VAL A 46 6.52 7.67 28.28
CA VAL A 46 5.06 7.67 28.39
C VAL A 46 4.64 6.57 29.36
N PRO A 47 4.02 6.91 30.51
CA PRO A 47 3.52 5.89 31.43
C PRO A 47 2.43 5.06 30.76
N ALA A 48 2.26 3.82 31.23
CA ALA A 48 1.25 2.91 30.69
C ALA A 48 -0.16 3.49 30.87
N LYS A 49 -0.75 3.95 29.75
CA LYS A 49 -2.04 4.66 29.74
C LYS A 49 -2.90 4.37 28.51
N PHE A 50 -2.34 3.70 27.51
CA PHE A 50 -3.05 3.38 26.27
C PHE A 50 -3.55 1.93 26.31
N GLU A 51 -4.75 1.69 25.82
CA GLU A 51 -5.29 0.31 25.69
C GLU A 51 -5.07 -0.25 24.28
N ILE A 52 -4.81 0.63 23.31
CA ILE A 52 -4.61 0.28 21.91
C ILE A 52 -3.37 1.01 21.40
N VAL A 53 -2.47 0.28 20.76
CA VAL A 53 -1.35 0.82 19.97
C VAL A 53 -1.33 0.04 18.65
N LEU A 54 -1.50 0.73 17.53
CA LEU A 54 -1.63 0.09 16.21
C LEU A 54 -0.33 0.06 15.42
N ASP A 55 0.58 1.01 15.67
CA ASP A 55 1.84 1.15 14.95
C ASP A 55 3.06 0.89 15.84
N ASP A 56 4.21 0.63 15.22
CA ASP A 56 5.51 0.63 15.86
C ASP A 56 6.30 1.82 15.31
N PHE A 57 7.19 2.43 16.10
CA PHE A 57 8.08 3.49 15.61
C PHE A 57 9.21 2.93 14.70
N GLY A 58 8.85 2.16 13.68
CA GLY A 58 9.75 1.57 12.72
C GLY A 58 9.91 2.41 11.46
N TRP A 59 11.15 2.49 10.96
CA TRP A 59 11.70 2.93 9.66
C TRP A 59 11.11 4.10 8.84
N SER A 60 9.89 4.60 9.06
CA SER A 60 9.35 5.72 8.27
C SER A 60 8.23 6.54 8.93
N THR A 61 7.64 6.11 10.06
CA THR A 61 6.54 6.84 10.70
C THR A 61 7.01 7.56 11.97
N PRO A 62 7.04 8.91 12.03
CA PRO A 62 7.38 9.65 13.25
C PRO A 62 6.19 9.72 14.23
N LEU A 63 4.98 9.34 13.78
CA LEU A 63 3.77 9.30 14.57
C LEU A 63 3.23 7.87 14.65
N ILE A 64 2.55 7.57 15.76
CA ILE A 64 1.84 6.30 15.95
C ILE A 64 0.41 6.54 16.38
N ARG A 65 -0.47 5.61 16.02
CA ARG A 65 -1.88 5.59 16.43
C ARG A 65 -2.00 4.88 17.77
N VAL A 66 -2.42 5.66 18.75
CA VAL A 66 -2.72 5.21 20.12
C VAL A 66 -4.22 5.36 20.36
N GLY A 67 -4.76 4.58 21.30
CA GLY A 67 -6.19 4.61 21.55
C GLY A 67 -6.64 4.00 22.86
N ARG A 68 -7.95 4.13 23.08
CA ARG A 68 -8.69 3.63 24.23
C ARG A 68 -10.08 3.15 23.84
N TYR A 69 -10.66 2.33 24.69
CA TYR A 69 -12.04 1.91 24.66
C TYR A 69 -12.90 2.89 25.47
N VAL A 70 -14.00 3.34 24.90
CA VAL A 70 -14.95 4.25 25.53
C VAL A 70 -16.35 3.64 25.48
N PRO A 71 -17.00 3.41 26.64
CA PRO A 71 -18.40 3.00 26.65
C PRO A 71 -19.27 4.18 26.24
N VAL A 72 -20.15 3.96 25.27
CA VAL A 72 -21.15 4.93 24.81
C VAL A 72 -22.53 4.33 25.01
N SER A 73 -23.37 5.03 25.75
CA SER A 73 -24.74 4.62 26.04
C SER A 73 -25.73 5.42 25.22
N TYR A 74 -26.68 4.72 24.62
CA TYR A 74 -27.79 5.31 23.85
C TYR A 74 -29.11 4.92 24.50
N GLN A 75 -30.02 5.88 24.62
CA GLN A 75 -31.38 5.63 25.06
C GLN A 75 -32.24 5.26 23.84
N GLU A 76 -32.81 4.06 23.85
CA GLU A 76 -33.72 3.59 22.82
C GLU A 76 -35.14 4.16 23.03
N ALA A 77 -35.96 4.14 21.97
CA ALA A 77 -37.31 4.71 21.94
C ALA A 77 -38.28 4.19 23.03
N ARG A 78 -37.97 3.07 23.71
CA ARG A 78 -38.78 2.48 24.79
C ARG A 78 -38.17 2.66 26.19
N GLY A 79 -37.17 3.53 26.34
CA GLY A 79 -36.51 3.78 27.62
C GLY A 79 -35.43 2.76 28.01
N LYS A 80 -35.18 1.76 27.17
CA LYS A 80 -34.04 0.84 27.31
C LYS A 80 -32.75 1.59 27.02
N VAL A 81 -31.73 1.41 27.85
CA VAL A 81 -30.38 1.93 27.60
C VAL A 81 -29.51 0.80 27.08
N SER A 82 -28.89 1.03 25.92
CA SER A 82 -27.92 0.11 25.32
C SER A 82 -26.54 0.75 25.35
N THR A 83 -25.54 0.03 25.86
CA THR A 83 -24.16 0.50 25.99
C THR A 83 -23.27 -0.31 25.06
N TYR A 84 -22.49 0.40 24.24
CA TYR A 84 -21.53 -0.19 23.30
C TYR A 84 -20.12 0.30 23.62
N ILE A 85 -19.13 -0.56 23.43
CA ILE A 85 -17.73 -0.16 23.57
C ILE A 85 -17.25 0.33 22.21
N HIS A 86 -16.89 1.61 22.14
CA HIS A 86 -16.31 2.23 20.96
C HIS A 86 -14.79 2.38 21.13
N LYS A 87 -14.08 2.36 20.01
CA LYS A 87 -12.66 2.73 19.97
C LYS A 87 -12.53 4.24 19.73
N ARG A 88 -11.56 4.84 20.39
CA ARG A 88 -11.13 6.22 20.17
C ARG A 88 -9.63 6.25 19.97
N PHE A 89 -9.19 6.97 18.94
CA PHE A 89 -7.81 7.03 18.51
C PHE A 89 -7.30 8.46 18.52
N GLY A 90 -5.99 8.60 18.72
CA GLY A 90 -5.21 9.81 18.55
C GLY A 90 -3.87 9.50 17.88
N LEU A 91 -3.13 10.55 17.53
CA LEU A 91 -1.76 10.44 16.98
C LEU A 91 -0.78 11.00 17.99
N MET A 92 0.28 10.25 18.26
CA MET A 92 1.34 10.61 19.19
C MET A 92 2.68 10.57 18.48
N ASP A 93 3.54 11.55 18.77
CA ASP A 93 4.89 11.61 18.24
C ASP A 93 5.90 10.75 19.04
N LYS A 94 7.14 10.74 18.56
CA LYS A 94 8.27 10.03 19.20
C LYS A 94 8.74 10.63 20.53
N ASN A 95 8.28 11.82 20.90
CA ASN A 95 8.56 12.44 22.20
C ASN A 95 7.49 12.06 23.24
N GLY A 96 6.38 11.43 22.80
CA GLY A 96 5.24 11.10 23.65
C GLY A 96 4.16 12.18 23.66
N ASP A 97 4.30 13.21 22.83
CA ASP A 97 3.36 14.31 22.70
C ASP A 97 2.24 13.96 21.73
N MET A 98 1.01 14.33 22.09
CA MET A 98 -0.16 14.07 21.25
C MET A 98 -0.26 15.13 20.16
N VAL A 99 -0.06 14.73 18.90
CA VAL A 99 -0.38 15.55 17.71
C VAL A 99 -1.89 15.68 17.53
N LEU A 100 -2.61 14.58 17.73
CA LEU A 100 -4.07 14.54 17.73
C LEU A 100 -4.58 13.89 19.01
N PRO A 101 -5.52 14.51 19.75
CA PRO A 101 -6.10 13.91 20.95
C PRO A 101 -6.85 12.60 20.64
N MET A 102 -7.03 11.76 21.67
CA MET A 102 -7.73 10.46 21.54
C MET A 102 -9.26 10.58 21.51
N ASP A 103 -9.77 11.33 20.54
CA ASP A 103 -11.19 11.65 20.38
C ASP A 103 -11.78 11.17 19.05
N PHE A 104 -10.97 10.61 18.16
CA PHE A 104 -11.38 10.28 16.79
C PHE A 104 -11.85 8.83 16.67
N GLU A 105 -12.89 8.59 15.86
CA GLU A 105 -13.43 7.26 15.61
C GLU A 105 -12.50 6.35 14.78
N GLY A 106 -11.58 6.93 14.00
CA GLY A 106 -10.68 6.17 13.15
C GLY A 106 -9.56 7.02 12.58
N ILE A 107 -8.38 6.40 12.47
CA ILE A 107 -7.18 6.96 11.84
C ILE A 107 -6.62 5.87 10.94
N SER A 108 -6.78 6.02 9.64
CA SER A 108 -6.28 5.05 8.65
C SER A 108 -5.00 5.54 8.01
N ILE A 109 -4.13 4.59 7.68
CA ILE A 109 -2.92 4.80 6.88
C ILE A 109 -3.18 4.35 5.43
N PRO A 110 -2.40 4.82 4.46
CA PRO A 110 -2.44 4.34 3.08
C PRO A 110 -2.22 2.84 2.97
N TYR A 111 -2.72 2.22 1.90
CA TYR A 111 -2.56 0.77 1.68
C TYR A 111 -1.39 0.43 0.73
N LEU A 112 -1.34 1.07 -0.45
CA LEU A 112 -0.26 0.94 -1.44
C LEU A 112 0.46 2.28 -1.65
N SER A 113 1.00 2.89 -0.59
CA SER A 113 1.89 4.05 -0.69
C SER A 113 2.97 4.00 0.40
N ASN A 114 3.89 4.97 0.41
CA ASN A 114 4.99 5.04 1.37
C ASN A 114 4.56 5.48 2.79
N TYR A 115 3.26 5.45 3.11
CA TYR A 115 2.69 5.84 4.41
C TYR A 115 2.94 7.30 4.81
N GLU A 116 2.73 8.23 3.88
CA GLU A 116 3.04 9.66 4.11
C GLU A 116 1.87 10.44 4.71
N THR A 117 0.70 9.81 4.88
CA THR A 117 -0.51 10.49 5.37
C THR A 117 -1.33 9.66 6.35
N TYR A 118 -2.23 10.34 7.06
CA TYR A 118 -3.23 9.76 7.94
C TYR A 118 -4.61 10.35 7.59
N THR A 119 -5.56 9.50 7.20
CA THR A 119 -6.97 9.93 7.04
C THR A 119 -7.70 9.77 8.36
N ILE A 120 -8.20 10.90 8.88
CA ILE A 120 -8.85 11.00 10.18
C ILE A 120 -10.36 11.05 9.98
N ARG A 121 -11.08 10.21 10.74
CA ARG A 121 -12.54 10.21 10.78
C ARG A 121 -13.04 10.74 12.12
N SER A 122 -13.87 11.77 12.07
CA SER A 122 -14.65 12.28 13.18
C SER A 122 -16.15 12.21 12.87
N ALA A 123 -16.95 11.64 13.77
CA ALA A 123 -18.40 11.65 13.65
C ALA A 123 -19.00 13.07 13.72
N GLN A 124 -18.30 13.99 14.40
CA GLN A 124 -18.77 15.37 14.58
C GLN A 124 -18.16 16.33 13.56
N LYS A 125 -16.89 16.16 13.21
CA LYS A 125 -16.13 17.10 12.37
C LYS A 125 -15.97 16.64 10.91
N GLY A 126 -16.43 15.44 10.57
CA GLY A 126 -16.23 14.85 9.24
C GLY A 126 -14.82 14.27 9.09
N TYR A 127 -14.18 14.54 7.95
CA TYR A 127 -12.91 13.93 7.59
C TYR A 127 -11.79 14.98 7.48
N ALA A 128 -10.57 14.55 7.80
CA ALA A 128 -9.35 15.35 7.63
C ALA A 128 -8.19 14.45 7.16
N VAL A 129 -7.16 15.07 6.59
CA VAL A 129 -5.91 14.39 6.22
C VAL A 129 -4.76 15.13 6.89
N TYR A 130 -3.93 14.37 7.59
CA TYR A 130 -2.71 14.85 8.20
C TYR A 130 -1.51 14.17 7.53
N GLY A 131 -0.42 14.90 7.36
CA GLY A 131 0.82 14.32 6.89
C GLY A 131 1.54 13.56 8.00
N PHE A 132 2.59 12.86 7.61
CA PHE A 132 3.33 12.02 8.54
C PHE A 132 4.04 12.85 9.62
N GLU A 133 4.37 14.12 9.40
CA GLU A 133 4.97 15.00 10.41
C GLU A 133 3.93 15.67 11.34
N GLY A 134 2.65 15.43 11.11
CA GLY A 134 1.55 15.96 11.92
C GLY A 134 1.00 17.30 11.43
N GLU A 135 1.42 17.76 10.26
CA GLU A 135 0.84 18.88 9.55
C GLU A 135 -0.57 18.56 9.03
N CYS A 136 -1.46 19.55 9.09
CA CYS A 136 -2.81 19.41 8.54
C CYS A 136 -2.80 19.69 7.03
N ILE A 137 -2.98 18.65 6.21
CA ILE A 137 -3.02 18.73 4.75
C ILE A 137 -4.43 19.09 4.28
N VAL A 138 -5.43 18.38 4.79
CA VAL A 138 -6.86 18.65 4.52
C VAL A 138 -7.58 18.86 5.84
N PRO A 139 -8.08 20.08 6.14
CA PRO A 139 -8.79 20.34 7.37
C PRO A 139 -10.19 19.72 7.38
N PHE A 140 -10.70 19.48 8.59
CA PHE A 140 -12.09 19.08 8.80
C PHE A 140 -13.06 20.04 8.13
N GLY A 141 -14.12 19.49 7.54
CA GLY A 141 -15.18 20.26 6.87
C GLY A 141 -14.86 20.69 5.43
N LYS A 142 -13.65 20.42 4.90
CA LYS A 142 -13.38 20.64 3.47
C LYS A 142 -14.19 19.69 2.58
N TYR A 143 -14.33 18.43 3.02
CA TYR A 143 -15.09 17.38 2.33
C TYR A 143 -15.93 16.58 3.34
N ASP A 144 -17.09 16.10 2.90
CA ASP A 144 -18.01 15.31 3.70
C ASP A 144 -17.56 13.84 3.83
N TYR A 145 -16.73 13.38 2.89
CA TYR A 145 -16.09 12.08 2.92
C TYR A 145 -14.72 12.13 2.25
N ILE A 146 -13.75 11.45 2.86
CA ILE A 146 -12.44 11.14 2.28
C ILE A 146 -12.20 9.64 2.48
N ASP A 147 -11.89 8.93 1.40
CA ASP A 147 -11.52 7.51 1.46
C ASP A 147 -10.10 7.35 2.04
N GLY A 148 -9.66 6.10 2.25
CA GLY A 148 -8.24 5.85 2.45
C GLY A 148 -7.44 6.08 1.17
N PHE A 149 -6.14 6.39 1.30
CA PHE A 149 -5.24 6.53 0.17
C PHE A 149 -4.79 5.18 -0.38
N ASP A 150 -4.78 5.04 -1.71
CA ASP A 150 -4.25 3.91 -2.46
C ASP A 150 -3.49 4.42 -3.68
N ASN A 151 -2.25 3.96 -3.90
CA ASN A 151 -1.35 4.46 -4.94
C ASN A 151 -1.19 6.00 -4.93
N GLY A 152 -1.22 6.63 -3.75
CA GLY A 152 -1.07 8.09 -3.58
C GLY A 152 -2.34 8.91 -3.85
N TYR A 153 -3.49 8.28 -4.12
CA TYR A 153 -4.76 8.98 -4.39
C TYR A 153 -5.87 8.57 -3.44
N ALA A 154 -6.81 9.48 -3.18
CA ALA A 154 -8.03 9.21 -2.42
C ALA A 154 -9.26 9.84 -3.08
N ARG A 155 -10.40 9.16 -2.97
CA ARG A 155 -11.69 9.75 -3.36
C ARG A 155 -12.15 10.74 -2.30
N ILE A 156 -12.68 11.85 -2.77
CA ILE A 156 -13.34 12.85 -1.94
C ILE A 156 -14.79 13.02 -2.37
N LYS A 157 -15.63 13.47 -1.44
CA LYS A 157 -17.04 13.72 -1.69
C LYS A 157 -17.52 15.01 -1.04
N ILE A 158 -18.36 15.76 -1.75
CA ILE A 158 -19.16 16.86 -1.24
C ILE A 158 -20.64 16.51 -1.44
N GLY A 159 -21.47 16.68 -0.42
CA GLY A 159 -22.89 16.36 -0.42
C GLY A 159 -23.30 15.66 0.87
N SER A 160 -23.67 14.39 0.76
CA SER A 160 -24.10 13.60 1.91
C SER A 160 -22.94 13.02 2.73
N ASN A 161 -23.12 12.88 4.04
CA ASN A 161 -22.10 12.27 4.90
C ASN A 161 -21.90 10.77 4.60
N GLY A 162 -20.64 10.33 4.67
CA GLY A 162 -20.25 8.92 4.62
C GLY A 162 -19.97 8.36 3.22
N ALA A 163 -19.58 7.09 3.18
CA ALA A 163 -19.03 6.44 1.99
C ALA A 163 -20.08 6.08 0.91
N LEU A 164 -21.36 6.03 1.27
CA LEU A 164 -22.43 5.63 0.36
C LEU A 164 -22.70 6.74 -0.65
N HIS A 165 -22.89 6.35 -1.90
CA HIS A 165 -23.34 7.26 -2.95
C HIS A 165 -24.81 7.62 -2.73
N LYS A 166 -25.14 8.90 -2.89
CA LYS A 166 -26.50 9.43 -2.93
C LYS A 166 -26.65 10.43 -4.07
N ASP A 167 -27.87 10.53 -4.58
CA ASP A 167 -28.21 11.53 -5.60
C ASP A 167 -27.85 12.94 -5.12
N GLY A 168 -27.14 13.69 -5.96
CA GLY A 168 -26.64 15.02 -5.65
C GLY A 168 -25.25 15.07 -5.01
N ASP A 169 -24.67 13.93 -4.62
CA ASP A 169 -23.26 13.87 -4.23
C ASP A 169 -22.35 14.20 -5.42
N LYS A 170 -21.27 14.92 -5.14
CA LYS A 170 -20.21 15.19 -6.10
C LYS A 170 -18.90 14.58 -5.63
N TRP A 171 -18.29 13.80 -6.51
CA TRP A 171 -17.06 13.07 -6.24
C TRP A 171 -15.87 13.70 -6.96
N GLY A 172 -14.70 13.57 -6.35
CA GLY A 172 -13.41 14.00 -6.89
C GLY A 172 -12.29 13.07 -6.41
N ILE A 173 -11.05 13.39 -6.81
CA ILE A 173 -9.84 12.68 -6.43
C ILE A 173 -8.80 13.70 -5.96
N ILE A 174 -8.18 13.44 -4.81
CA ILE A 174 -7.02 14.19 -4.32
C ILE A 174 -5.77 13.31 -4.29
N ASP A 175 -4.61 13.93 -4.38
CA ASP A 175 -3.33 13.31 -4.03
C ASP A 175 -3.04 13.42 -2.52
N GLU A 176 -1.94 12.81 -2.06
CA GLU A 176 -1.49 12.83 -0.66
C GLU A 176 -1.16 14.25 -0.13
N ASN A 177 -0.91 15.22 -1.01
CA ASN A 177 -0.72 16.63 -0.67
C ASN A 177 -2.05 17.41 -0.58
N GLY A 178 -3.19 16.73 -0.78
CA GLY A 178 -4.52 17.35 -0.79
C GLY A 178 -4.83 18.15 -2.06
N THR A 179 -4.01 18.02 -3.10
CA THR A 179 -4.22 18.62 -4.42
C THR A 179 -5.39 17.92 -5.11
N GLU A 180 -6.38 18.68 -5.57
CA GLU A 180 -7.50 18.16 -6.35
C GLU A 180 -7.02 17.79 -7.76
N ILE A 181 -6.77 16.50 -7.99
CA ILE A 181 -6.48 15.95 -9.31
C ILE A 181 -7.75 15.95 -10.15
N LEU A 182 -8.85 15.51 -9.55
CA LEU A 182 -10.21 15.69 -10.08
C LEU A 182 -11.03 16.46 -9.05
N LYS A 183 -11.57 17.60 -9.45
CA LYS A 183 -12.46 18.39 -8.59
C LYS A 183 -13.77 17.63 -8.30
N PRO A 184 -14.45 17.91 -7.18
CA PRO A 184 -15.79 17.39 -6.86
C PRO A 184 -16.88 17.83 -7.86
N GLU A 185 -16.89 17.23 -9.04
CA GLU A 185 -17.80 17.53 -10.14
C GLU A 185 -18.39 16.27 -10.79
N TYR A 186 -17.90 15.09 -10.41
CA TYR A 186 -18.32 13.81 -10.97
C TYR A 186 -19.53 13.27 -10.20
N SER A 187 -20.51 12.72 -10.91
CA SER A 187 -21.66 12.04 -10.27
C SER A 187 -21.19 10.78 -9.56
N ARG A 188 -20.18 10.10 -10.08
CA ARG A 188 -19.65 8.86 -9.52
C ARG A 188 -18.16 8.70 -9.81
N ILE A 189 -17.44 8.17 -8.82
CA ILE A 189 -16.09 7.63 -8.98
C ILE A 189 -16.06 6.28 -8.29
N ASP A 190 -15.69 5.23 -9.03
CA ASP A 190 -15.67 3.87 -8.51
C ASP A 190 -14.67 3.71 -7.36
N LYS A 191 -15.06 2.93 -6.35
CA LYS A 191 -14.18 2.65 -5.21
C LYS A 191 -12.95 1.89 -5.68
N PHE A 192 -11.77 2.43 -5.37
CA PHE A 192 -10.48 1.76 -5.60
C PHE A 192 -9.70 1.45 -4.31
N TYR A 193 -10.02 2.07 -3.17
CA TYR A 193 -9.33 1.79 -1.91
C TYR A 193 -9.41 0.31 -1.51
N LEU A 194 -8.26 -0.32 -1.25
CA LEU A 194 -8.08 -1.73 -0.90
C LEU A 194 -8.45 -2.71 -2.02
N LYS A 195 -8.43 -2.28 -3.28
CA LYS A 195 -8.78 -3.14 -4.42
C LYS A 195 -7.60 -3.54 -5.30
N ASP A 196 -6.43 -2.93 -5.11
CA ASP A 196 -5.24 -3.19 -5.94
C ASP A 196 -5.55 -3.11 -7.44
N VAL A 197 -6.06 -1.94 -7.86
CA VAL A 197 -6.45 -1.66 -9.26
C VAL A 197 -5.63 -0.51 -9.82
N ARG A 198 -5.34 -0.56 -11.12
CA ARG A 198 -4.65 0.51 -11.85
C ARG A 198 -5.58 1.59 -12.40
N PHE A 199 -6.85 1.25 -12.59
CA PHE A 199 -7.85 2.11 -13.19
C PHE A 199 -9.12 2.13 -12.32
N CYS A 200 -9.81 3.27 -12.31
CA CYS A 200 -11.17 3.38 -11.79
C CYS A 200 -12.05 4.17 -12.75
N GLN A 201 -13.32 3.79 -12.86
CA GLN A 201 -14.28 4.51 -13.69
C GLN A 201 -14.74 5.78 -12.99
N VAL A 202 -14.84 6.85 -13.77
CA VAL A 202 -15.42 8.13 -13.35
C VAL A 202 -16.57 8.49 -14.27
N GLU A 203 -17.62 9.07 -13.72
CA GLU A 203 -18.82 9.46 -14.48
C GLU A 203 -19.10 10.95 -14.29
N LYS A 204 -19.26 11.66 -15.40
CA LYS A 204 -19.68 13.07 -15.43
C LYS A 204 -20.64 13.30 -16.57
N ASP A 205 -21.81 13.87 -16.28
CA ASP A 205 -22.85 14.20 -17.26
C ASP A 205 -23.24 13.02 -18.18
N GLY A 206 -23.29 11.80 -17.62
CA GLY A 206 -23.62 10.57 -18.35
C GLY A 206 -22.50 10.03 -19.25
N LYS A 207 -21.31 10.62 -19.24
CA LYS A 207 -20.11 10.10 -19.89
C LYS A 207 -19.24 9.37 -18.88
N ILE A 208 -18.74 8.20 -19.27
CA ILE A 208 -17.82 7.39 -18.48
C ILE A 208 -16.42 7.54 -19.06
N GLU A 209 -15.44 7.79 -18.18
CA GLU A 209 -14.02 7.86 -18.48
C GLU A 209 -13.25 6.99 -17.46
N GLU A 210 -11.98 6.71 -17.71
CA GLU A 210 -11.14 5.94 -16.80
C GLU A 210 -10.05 6.83 -16.20
N PHE A 211 -9.85 6.76 -14.88
CA PHE A 211 -8.73 7.41 -14.21
C PHE A 211 -7.63 6.40 -13.94
N HIS A 212 -6.42 6.68 -14.43
CA HIS A 212 -5.25 5.84 -14.22
C HIS A 212 -4.55 6.22 -12.91
N LEU A 213 -4.63 5.34 -11.91
CA LEU A 213 -4.12 5.54 -10.54
C LEU A 213 -2.59 5.54 -10.42
N MET A 214 -1.83 5.16 -11.45
CA MET A 214 -0.36 5.26 -11.41
C MET A 214 0.13 6.55 -12.08
N GLU A 215 -0.55 6.99 -13.13
CA GLU A 215 -0.20 8.21 -13.86
C GLU A 215 -0.88 9.48 -13.29
N GLY A 216 -1.96 9.32 -12.53
CA GLY A 216 -2.74 10.43 -11.99
C GLY A 216 -3.54 11.19 -13.04
N LYS A 217 -4.01 10.52 -14.11
CA LYS A 217 -4.63 11.18 -15.27
C LYS A 217 -5.88 10.45 -15.74
N LEU A 218 -6.81 11.23 -16.30
CA LEU A 218 -7.92 10.68 -17.08
C LEU A 218 -7.44 10.14 -18.42
N LYS A 219 -8.05 9.03 -18.80
CA LYS A 219 -7.91 8.34 -20.07
C LYS A 219 -9.32 8.09 -20.62
N TYR A 220 -9.37 7.80 -21.91
CA TYR A 220 -10.62 7.45 -22.58
C TYR A 220 -11.13 6.08 -22.12
N ASP A 221 -12.41 5.81 -22.35
CA ASP A 221 -13.04 4.53 -22.02
C ASP A 221 -12.38 3.34 -22.74
N GLY A 222 -12.06 2.27 -21.99
CA GLY A 222 -11.35 1.09 -22.52
C GLY A 222 -9.83 1.24 -22.65
N ALA A 223 -9.22 2.27 -22.04
CA ALA A 223 -7.78 2.43 -21.98
C ALA A 223 -7.11 1.28 -21.22
N TYR A 224 -7.73 0.78 -20.15
CA TYR A 224 -7.24 -0.38 -19.41
C TYR A 224 -7.18 -1.64 -20.28
N GLU A 225 -8.27 -1.94 -21.00
CA GLU A 225 -8.32 -3.10 -21.90
C GLU A 225 -7.33 -3.00 -23.06
N TYR A 226 -7.06 -1.77 -23.51
CA TYR A 226 -6.05 -1.52 -24.52
C TYR A 226 -4.64 -1.80 -23.98
N GLU A 227 -4.31 -1.33 -22.78
CA GLU A 227 -3.01 -1.57 -22.14
C GLU A 227 -2.77 -3.07 -21.89
N LEU A 228 -3.77 -3.78 -21.37
CA LEU A 228 -3.70 -5.24 -21.19
C LEU A 228 -3.39 -5.98 -22.51
N ARG A 229 -4.00 -5.55 -23.62
CA ARG A 229 -3.74 -6.12 -24.94
C ARG A 229 -2.32 -5.84 -25.43
N GLN A 230 -1.77 -4.66 -25.15
CA GLN A 230 -0.38 -4.36 -25.51
C GLN A 230 0.59 -5.21 -24.69
N LEU A 231 0.39 -5.34 -23.39
CA LEU A 231 1.23 -6.15 -22.51
C LEU A 231 1.25 -7.62 -22.90
N GLN A 232 0.09 -8.20 -23.25
CA GLN A 232 0.00 -9.58 -23.74
C GLN A 232 0.83 -9.77 -25.01
N LYS A 233 0.75 -8.82 -25.95
CA LYS A 233 1.51 -8.86 -27.18
C LYS A 233 3.02 -8.76 -26.92
N GLU A 234 3.46 -7.88 -26.02
CA GLU A 234 4.87 -7.78 -25.63
C GLU A 234 5.39 -9.05 -24.96
N GLU A 235 4.57 -9.71 -24.12
CA GLU A 235 4.93 -10.99 -23.50
C GLU A 235 5.05 -12.11 -24.56
N GLU A 236 4.15 -12.15 -25.54
CA GLU A 236 4.21 -13.08 -26.67
C GLU A 236 5.46 -12.85 -27.53
N ASP A 237 5.79 -11.58 -27.82
CA ASP A 237 7.00 -11.20 -28.56
C ASP A 237 8.27 -11.61 -27.79
N TYR A 238 8.31 -11.36 -26.47
CA TYR A 238 9.42 -11.76 -25.62
C TYR A 238 9.59 -13.28 -25.55
N ARG A 239 8.50 -14.03 -25.35
CA ARG A 239 8.52 -15.50 -25.37
C ARG A 239 9.02 -16.03 -26.72
N SER A 240 8.60 -15.41 -27.81
CA SER A 240 9.05 -15.77 -29.16
C SER A 240 10.56 -15.56 -29.34
N LEU A 241 11.11 -14.45 -28.83
CA LEU A 241 12.55 -14.19 -28.83
C LEU A 241 13.35 -15.19 -27.98
N GLN A 242 12.80 -15.60 -26.82
CA GLN A 242 13.43 -16.64 -26.00
C GLN A 242 13.48 -17.99 -26.72
N ILE A 243 12.36 -18.43 -27.31
CA ILE A 243 12.30 -19.67 -28.10
C ILE A 243 13.29 -19.60 -29.27
N TYR A 244 13.36 -18.46 -29.96
CA TYR A 244 14.33 -18.28 -31.05
C TYR A 244 15.77 -18.41 -30.55
N ARG A 245 16.13 -17.78 -29.42
CA ARG A 245 17.48 -17.88 -28.84
C ARG A 245 17.83 -19.31 -28.43
N GLU A 246 16.92 -20.01 -27.78
CA GLU A 246 17.10 -21.43 -27.41
C GLU A 246 17.23 -22.32 -28.64
N SER A 247 16.51 -22.01 -29.74
CA SER A 247 16.65 -22.74 -31.00
C SER A 247 18.00 -22.49 -31.69
N GLN A 248 18.59 -21.29 -31.55
CA GLN A 248 19.93 -21.02 -32.06
C GLN A 248 21.00 -21.74 -31.22
N GLU A 249 20.87 -21.76 -29.89
CA GLU A 249 21.77 -22.53 -29.01
C GLU A 249 21.67 -24.05 -29.30
N SER A 250 20.50 -24.55 -29.70
CA SER A 250 20.33 -25.93 -30.18
C SER A 250 20.90 -26.16 -31.59
N CYS A 251 20.89 -25.14 -32.45
CA CYS A 251 21.45 -25.23 -33.80
C CYS A 251 22.97 -25.09 -33.82
N ASP A 252 23.60 -24.46 -32.83
CA ASP A 252 25.06 -24.37 -32.75
C ASP A 252 25.69 -25.77 -32.65
N ASP A 253 25.11 -26.71 -31.89
CA ASP A 253 25.59 -28.10 -31.83
C ASP A 253 25.41 -28.84 -33.17
N CYS A 254 24.29 -28.60 -33.87
CA CYS A 254 24.04 -29.17 -35.19
C CYS A 254 24.98 -28.59 -36.26
N CYS A 255 25.20 -27.26 -36.23
CA CYS A 255 26.05 -26.53 -37.15
C CYS A 255 27.54 -26.90 -36.95
N MET A 256 27.97 -27.13 -35.71
CA MET A 256 29.30 -27.65 -35.38
C MET A 256 29.50 -29.07 -35.95
N ARG A 257 28.48 -29.94 -35.85
CA ARG A 257 28.54 -31.31 -36.39
C ARG A 257 28.58 -31.33 -37.91
N GLU A 258 27.76 -30.53 -38.58
CA GLU A 258 27.78 -30.38 -40.04
C GLU A 258 29.11 -29.76 -40.51
N SER A 259 29.66 -28.80 -39.77
CA SER A 259 30.96 -28.18 -40.06
C SER A 259 32.12 -29.15 -39.85
N TRP A 260 32.05 -30.02 -38.83
CA TRP A 260 33.01 -31.10 -38.60
C TRP A 260 33.04 -32.08 -39.77
N ASP A 261 31.88 -32.59 -40.19
CA ASP A 261 31.79 -33.53 -41.32
C ASP A 261 32.30 -32.89 -42.62
N ALA A 262 31.94 -31.62 -42.87
CA ALA A 262 32.37 -30.90 -44.07
C ALA A 262 33.88 -30.58 -44.09
N MET A 263 34.49 -30.22 -42.95
CA MET A 263 35.91 -29.86 -42.89
C MET A 263 36.84 -31.06 -42.75
N THR A 264 36.35 -32.18 -42.22
CA THR A 264 37.14 -33.41 -42.04
C THR A 264 36.95 -34.43 -43.17
N ASP A 265 35.97 -34.22 -44.07
CA ASP A 265 35.56 -35.16 -45.13
C ASP A 265 35.27 -36.57 -44.58
N GLY A 266 34.80 -36.64 -43.32
CA GLY A 266 34.55 -37.88 -42.60
C GLY A 266 35.80 -38.69 -42.23
N MET A 267 37.02 -38.18 -42.44
CA MET A 267 38.26 -38.93 -42.20
C MET A 267 38.59 -39.15 -40.71
N TYR A 268 38.02 -38.34 -39.81
CA TYR A 268 38.33 -38.35 -38.38
C TYR A 268 37.24 -39.00 -37.51
N GLY A 269 36.19 -39.58 -38.12
CA GLY A 269 35.06 -40.17 -37.39
C GLY A 269 34.11 -39.13 -36.79
N ASP A 270 33.24 -39.55 -35.90
CA ASP A 270 32.23 -38.68 -35.26
C ASP A 270 32.91 -37.54 -34.44
N MET A 271 32.29 -36.36 -34.44
CA MET A 271 32.76 -35.21 -33.66
C MET A 271 32.92 -35.58 -32.17
N PRO A 272 34.08 -35.30 -31.53
CA PRO A 272 34.29 -35.58 -30.12
C PRO A 272 33.31 -34.82 -29.21
N ASP A 273 32.82 -35.47 -28.16
CA ASP A 273 31.99 -34.83 -27.15
C ASP A 273 32.75 -33.67 -26.47
N GLY A 274 32.21 -32.46 -26.52
CA GLY A 274 32.82 -31.26 -25.94
C GLY A 274 33.85 -30.57 -26.82
N PHE A 275 33.84 -30.81 -28.14
CA PHE A 275 34.63 -30.04 -29.11
C PHE A 275 34.26 -28.55 -29.07
N ASP A 276 35.27 -27.68 -28.99
CA ASP A 276 35.11 -26.24 -28.78
C ASP A 276 35.09 -25.42 -30.09
N GLY A 277 35.09 -26.10 -31.24
CA GLY A 277 35.04 -25.47 -32.56
C GLY A 277 36.40 -25.06 -33.13
N ASP A 278 37.52 -25.47 -32.50
CA ASP A 278 38.87 -25.18 -32.97
C ASP A 278 39.37 -26.18 -34.03
N TYR A 279 39.59 -25.69 -35.26
CA TYR A 279 40.06 -26.47 -36.41
C TYR A 279 41.55 -26.28 -36.72
N ASP A 280 42.34 -25.67 -35.82
CA ASP A 280 43.75 -25.37 -36.05
C ASP A 280 44.61 -26.61 -36.38
N PHE A 281 44.14 -27.81 -36.02
CA PHE A 281 44.80 -29.08 -36.36
C PHE A 281 44.73 -29.46 -37.84
N LEU A 282 43.83 -28.86 -38.63
CA LEU A 282 43.72 -29.11 -40.07
C LEU A 282 44.81 -28.41 -40.89
N GLY A 283 45.60 -27.52 -40.27
CA GLY A 283 46.70 -26.82 -40.92
C GLY A 283 46.25 -25.73 -41.89
N ARG A 284 47.13 -24.75 -42.15
CA ARG A 284 46.92 -23.71 -43.17
C ARG A 284 47.30 -24.16 -44.57
#